data_AF-A0A963B7G4-F1
#
_entry.id   AF-A0A963B7G4-F1
#
_cell.length_a   1.000
_cell.length_b   1.000
_cell.length_c   1.000
_cell.angle_alpha   90.00
_cell.angle_beta   90.00
_cell.angle_gamma   90.00
#
_symmetry.space_group_name_H-M   'P 1'
#
loop_
_entity.id
_entity.type
_entity.pdbx_description
1 polymer ?
#
loop_
_entity_poly.entity_id
_entity_poly.type
_entity_poly.pdbx_seq_one_letter_code
_entity_poly.pdbx_strand_id
1 'polypeptide(L)' 'MRRAVISTEVETLLCDPTKAKTELGWEPVITFRELVAEMAREDLALAKKDVVIEKAGFRSFRYYE' A
#
# COMPACT_ATOMS: atom_id res chain seq x y z
N MET A 1 22.75 3.53 -6.67
CA MET A 1 21.43 4.00 -6.20
C MET A 1 20.99 5.18 -7.06
N ARG A 2 20.04 4.98 -7.97
CA ARG A 2 19.36 6.10 -8.65
C ARG A 2 18.10 6.38 -7.83
N ARG A 3 18.11 7.44 -7.02
CA ARG A 3 16.87 7.98 -6.45
C ARG A 3 16.10 8.56 -7.63
N ALA A 4 15.00 7.93 -8.01
CA ALA A 4 14.03 8.54 -8.91
C ALA A 4 13.31 9.64 -8.13
N VAL A 5 13.85 10.86 -8.18
CA VAL A 5 13.12 12.05 -7.75
C VAL A 5 12.30 12.50 -8.96
N ILE A 6 10.98 12.44 -8.83
CA ILE A 6 10.07 13.08 -9.78
C ILE A 6 10.33 14.59 -9.72
N SER A 7 10.60 15.22 -10.87
CA SER A 7 11.07 16.61 -10.97
C SER A 7 10.01 17.67 -10.64
N THR A 8 8.76 17.26 -10.42
CA THR A 8 7.63 18.15 -10.16
C THR A 8 6.68 17.45 -9.21
N GLU A 9 6.39 18.09 -8.08
CA GLU A 9 5.40 17.59 -7.12
C GLU A 9 3.99 17.99 -7.54
N VAL A 10 3.04 17.15 -7.17
CA VAL A 10 1.62 17.45 -7.31
C VAL A 10 1.12 17.89 -5.93
N GLU A 11 0.82 19.18 -5.80
CA GLU A 11 0.39 19.76 -4.52
C GLU A 11 -0.94 19.19 -4.02
N THR A 12 -1.88 18.88 -4.94
CA THR A 12 -3.15 18.27 -4.58
C THR A 12 -3.68 17.39 -5.71
N LEU A 13 -4.25 16.25 -5.33
CA LEU A 13 -4.96 15.35 -6.22
C LEU A 13 -6.30 15.00 -5.56
N LEU A 14 -7.38 15.58 -6.10
CA LEU A 14 -8.74 15.34 -5.65
C LEU A 14 -9.60 14.99 -6.85
N CYS A 15 -10.36 13.89 -6.75
CA CYS A 15 -11.17 13.37 -7.85
C CYS A 15 -12.66 13.49 -7.53
N ASP A 16 -13.49 13.78 -8.54
CA ASP A 16 -14.96 13.77 -8.44
C ASP A 16 -15.53 12.47 -9.05
N PRO A 17 -16.07 11.55 -8.24
CA PRO A 17 -16.61 10.28 -8.71
C PRO A 17 -18.08 10.33 -9.19
N THR A 18 -18.70 11.52 -9.30
CA THR A 18 -20.15 11.66 -9.59
C THR A 18 -20.60 10.88 -10.83
N LYS A 19 -19.80 10.86 -11.89
CA LYS A 19 -20.10 10.11 -13.12
C LYS A 19 -20.19 8.61 -12.86
N ALA A 20 -19.20 8.04 -12.15
CA ALA A 20 -19.16 6.62 -11.83
C ALA A 20 -20.31 6.21 -10.89
N LYS A 21 -20.65 7.08 -9.93
CA LYS A 21 -21.82 6.88 -9.06
C LYS A 21 -23.12 6.81 -9.86
N THR A 22 -23.32 7.75 -10.78
CA THR A 22 -24.57 7.88 -11.54
C THR A 22 -24.73 6.80 -12.60
N GLU A 23 -23.69 6.54 -13.39
CA GLU A 23 -23.77 5.64 -14.55
C GLU A 23 -23.55 4.18 -14.17
N LEU A 24 -22.74 3.92 -13.12
CA LEU A 24 -22.30 2.57 -12.75
C LEU A 24 -22.82 2.13 -11.38
N GLY A 25 -23.47 3.02 -10.62
CA GLY A 25 -23.84 2.74 -9.22
C GLY A 25 -22.62 2.51 -8.32
N TRP A 26 -21.43 2.97 -8.74
CA TRP A 26 -20.19 2.69 -8.05
C TRP A 26 -20.05 3.51 -6.77
N GLU A 27 -19.71 2.86 -5.65
CA GLU A 27 -19.36 3.51 -4.38
C GLU A 27 -18.17 2.77 -3.76
N PRO A 28 -17.19 3.46 -3.14
CA PRO A 28 -16.14 2.82 -2.36
C PRO A 28 -16.72 1.99 -1.21
N VAL A 29 -16.39 0.71 -1.20
CA VAL A 29 -16.80 -0.23 -0.14
C VAL A 29 -15.86 -0.14 1.08
N ILE A 30 -14.60 0.21 0.86
CA ILE A 30 -13.56 0.27 1.88
C ILE A 30 -13.22 1.75 2.16
N THR A 31 -13.24 2.13 3.44
CA THR A 31 -12.83 3.46 3.89
C THR A 31 -11.31 3.60 3.88
N PHE A 32 -10.82 4.85 3.86
CA PHE A 32 -9.38 5.10 3.95
C PHE A 32 -8.73 4.49 5.20
N ARG A 33 -9.43 4.51 6.34
CA ARG A 33 -8.91 3.92 7.59
C ARG A 33 -8.78 2.40 7.50
N GLU A 34 -9.77 1.74 6.92
CA GLU A 34 -9.75 0.29 6.74
C GLU A 34 -8.62 -0.13 5.79
N LEU A 35 -8.45 0.60 4.69
CA LEU A 35 -7.36 0.38 3.75
C LEU A 35 -5.99 0.49 4.45
N VAL A 36 -5.76 1.58 5.21
CA VAL A 36 -4.49 1.77 5.94
C VAL A 36 -4.27 0.67 6.98
N ALA A 37 -5.33 0.27 7.70
CA ALA A 37 -5.25 -0.79 8.69
C ALA A 37 -4.95 -2.16 8.07
N GLU A 38 -5.53 -2.46 6.91
CA GLU A 38 -5.23 -3.65 6.13
C GLU A 38 -3.77 -3.68 5.68
N MET A 39 -3.29 -2.60 5.05
CA MET A 39 -1.91 -2.51 4.58
C MET A 39 -0.90 -2.72 5.71
N ALA A 40 -1.05 -2.00 6.83
CA ALA A 40 -0.13 -2.10 7.97
C ALA A 40 -0.14 -3.50 8.61
N ARG A 41 -1.29 -4.16 8.64
CA ARG A 41 -1.44 -5.52 9.18
C ARG A 41 -0.71 -6.53 8.31
N GLU A 42 -0.83 -6.43 6.99
CA GLU A 42 -0.15 -7.33 6.06
C GLU A 42 1.37 -7.12 6.07
N ASP A 43 1.84 -5.87 6.08
CA ASP A 43 3.27 -5.56 6.22
C ASP A 43 3.86 -6.13 7.52
N LEU A 44 3.12 -6.01 8.63
CA LEU A 44 3.53 -6.59 9.90
C LEU A 44 3.57 -8.12 9.86
N ALA A 45 2.62 -8.76 9.17
CA ALA A 45 2.60 -10.21 9.02
C ALA A 45 3.80 -10.71 8.20
N LEU A 46 4.13 -10.01 7.10
CA LEU A 46 5.32 -10.29 6.30
C LEU A 46 6.60 -10.13 7.12
N ALA A 47 6.75 -9.01 7.85
CA ALA A 47 7.90 -8.77 8.71
C ALA A 47 8.07 -9.85 9.80
N LYS A 48 6.97 -10.31 10.42
CA LYS A 48 6.99 -11.40 11.39
C LYS A 48 7.47 -12.71 10.77
N LYS A 49 7.01 -13.03 9.55
CA LYS A 49 7.44 -14.24 8.82
C LYS A 49 8.95 -14.21 8.56
N ASP A 50 9.48 -13.07 8.13
CA ASP A 50 10.90 -12.92 7.85
C ASP A 50 11.75 -13.11 9.11
N VAL A 51 11.31 -12.56 10.26
CA VAL A 51 11.98 -12.78 11.55
C VAL A 51 12.01 -14.26 11.94
N VAL A 52 10.95 -15.02 11.68
CA VAL A 52 10.93 -16.46 11.97
C VAL A 52 11.93 -17.21 11.09
N ILE A 53 12.00 -16.89 9.80
CA ILE A 53 12.93 -17.48 8.84
C ILE A 53 14.38 -17.19 9.25
N GLU A 54 14.69 -15.93 9.59
CA GLU A 54 16.01 -15.52 10.05
C GLU A 54 16.41 -16.22 11.35
N LYS A 55 15.49 -16.33 12.32
CA LYS A 55 15.73 -17.05 13.59
C LYS A 55 15.99 -18.54 13.38
N ALA A 56 15.39 -19.14 12.36
CA ALA A 56 15.63 -20.52 11.98
C ALA A 56 16.96 -20.73 11.21
N GLY A 57 17.75 -19.66 11.01
CA GLY A 57 19.06 -19.73 10.34
C GLY A 57 18.98 -19.66 8.82
N PHE A 58 17.80 -19.40 8.25
CA PHE A 58 17.60 -19.24 6.81
C PHE A 58 17.66 -17.77 6.42
N ARG A 59 18.12 -17.50 5.19
CA ARG A 59 18.17 -16.13 4.66
C ARG A 59 16.76 -15.70 4.27
N SER A 60 16.23 -14.65 4.89
CA SER A 60 15.05 -13.96 4.37
C SER A 60 15.45 -13.20 3.09
N PHE A 61 14.70 -13.39 2.01
CA PHE A 61 14.82 -12.54 0.83
C PHE A 61 13.94 -11.32 1.06
N ARG A 62 14.46 -10.33 1.78
CA ARG A 62 13.84 -9.00 1.84
C ARG A 62 13.82 -8.43 0.42
N TYR A 63 12.65 -8.45 -0.20
CA TYR A 63 12.41 -7.66 -1.40
C TYR A 63 12.46 -6.20 -0.97
N TYR A 64 13.57 -5.54 -1.26
CA TYR A 64 13.68 -4.09 -1.15
C TYR A 64 12.98 -3.49 -2.36
N GLU A 65 11.87 -2.77 -2.13
CA GLU A 65 11.41 -1.72 -3.05
C GLU A 65 12.38 -0.54 -3.06
#